data_AF-X0BRP2-F1
#
_entry.id   AF-X0BRP2-F1
#
_cell.length_a   1.000
_cell.length_b   1.000
_cell.length_c   1.000
_cell.angle_alpha   90.00
_cell.angle_beta   90.00
_cell.angle_gamma   90.00
#
_symmetry.space_group_name_H-M   'P 1'
#
loop_
_entity.id
_entity.type
_entity.pdbx_description
1 polymer ?
#
loop_
_entity_poly.entity_id
_entity_poly.type
_entity_poly.pdbx_seq_one_letter_code
_entity_poly.pdbx_strand_id
1 'polypeptide(L)'
;MVNSQQQSAVAQKANFTDLHNQQDLGGYPTTLAPLQYTIPQQVLPLFQRLHRLSCRGATAPAILGMRCSYGINGALLRHQVDLETWTAHYTGSEPDSKQQALADKEFFASRERSPKPVVLGLDKADHAVRHALDAGLIDAGWIEGLEVKDPSPDLRKALQGVSLIIYAGGVSYLSSGAFARIIAAVGRSSNLWVASTVIGTPSYEEIATELTEHGLVTERLLGVVLR
;
A
#
# COMPACT_ATOMS: atom_id res chain seq x y z
N MET A 1 -39.81 -34.79 -8.35
CA MET A 1 -39.39 -34.07 -7.13
C MET A 1 -38.12 -33.32 -7.48
N VAL A 2 -38.22 -31.99 -7.53
CA VAL A 2 -37.23 -31.09 -8.13
C VAL A 2 -36.19 -30.68 -7.08
N ASN A 3 -34.92 -30.87 -7.46
CA ASN A 3 -33.72 -30.34 -6.82
C ASN A 3 -33.88 -28.86 -6.48
N SER A 4 -33.79 -28.49 -5.21
CA SER A 4 -33.63 -27.10 -4.79
C SER A 4 -33.06 -27.03 -3.39
N GLN A 5 -31.72 -27.04 -3.30
CA GLN A 5 -30.95 -26.35 -2.26
C GLN A 5 -29.45 -26.45 -2.57
N GLN A 6 -29.06 -25.97 -3.75
CA GLN A 6 -27.75 -25.35 -3.95
C GLN A 6 -27.94 -23.86 -3.64
N GLN A 7 -27.74 -23.49 -2.38
CA GLN A 7 -27.54 -22.09 -2.00
C GLN A 7 -26.08 -21.90 -1.63
N SER A 8 -25.40 -21.20 -2.54
CA SER A 8 -24.06 -20.66 -2.54
C SER A 8 -23.46 -20.34 -1.17
N ALA A 9 -22.42 -21.07 -0.79
CA ALA A 9 -21.43 -20.62 0.18
C ALA A 9 -20.50 -19.58 -0.48
N VAL A 10 -20.96 -18.34 -0.57
CA VAL A 10 -20.04 -17.20 -0.78
C VAL A 10 -19.30 -17.01 0.53
N ALA A 11 -18.01 -17.35 0.54
CA ALA A 11 -17.13 -17.05 1.67
C ALA A 11 -17.27 -15.55 1.99
N GLN A 12 -17.82 -15.26 3.16
CA GLN A 12 -18.06 -13.90 3.64
C GLN A 12 -16.69 -13.25 3.85
N LYS A 13 -16.24 -12.43 2.88
CA LYS A 13 -15.03 -11.62 3.02
C LYS A 13 -15.21 -10.74 4.25
N ALA A 14 -14.31 -10.84 5.22
CA ALA A 14 -14.28 -9.95 6.36
C ALA A 14 -14.19 -8.49 5.85
N ASN A 15 -15.18 -7.67 6.21
CA ASN A 15 -15.23 -6.27 5.81
C ASN A 15 -14.47 -5.45 6.85
N PHE A 16 -13.24 -5.06 6.51
CA PHE A 16 -12.39 -4.20 7.36
C PHE A 16 -12.50 -2.71 6.99
N THR A 17 -13.48 -2.30 6.20
CA THR A 17 -13.55 -0.92 5.67
C THR A 17 -13.53 0.13 6.80
N ASP A 18 -14.22 -0.15 7.91
CA ASP A 18 -14.28 0.74 9.07
C ASP A 18 -12.97 0.77 9.87
N LEU A 19 -12.19 -0.31 9.81
CA LEU A 19 -10.89 -0.43 10.50
C LEU A 19 -9.81 0.44 9.82
N HIS A 20 -9.85 0.53 8.48
CA HIS A 20 -8.83 1.22 7.69
C HIS A 20 -8.91 2.75 7.70
N ASN A 21 -9.84 3.36 8.44
CA ASN A 21 -9.98 4.83 8.51
C ASN A 21 -10.42 5.34 9.90
N GLN A 22 -10.03 4.64 10.96
CA GLN A 22 -10.22 5.08 12.34
C GLN A 22 -9.26 6.22 12.70
N GLN A 23 -9.67 7.10 13.60
CA GLN A 23 -8.78 8.14 14.14
C GLN A 23 -7.78 7.57 15.14
N ASP A 24 -8.21 6.59 15.92
CA ASP A 24 -7.36 5.86 16.84
C ASP A 24 -6.78 4.64 16.12
N LEU A 25 -5.45 4.62 16.00
CA LEU A 25 -4.74 3.53 15.38
C LEU A 25 -4.63 2.31 16.30
N GLY A 26 -4.76 2.43 17.62
CA GLY A 26 -4.54 1.32 18.57
C GLY A 26 -5.40 0.08 18.31
N GLY A 27 -6.63 0.28 17.82
CA GLY A 27 -7.52 -0.81 17.41
C GLY A 27 -7.05 -1.57 16.16
N TYR A 28 -6.28 -0.92 15.28
CA TYR A 28 -5.86 -1.45 14.00
C TYR A 28 -4.83 -2.60 14.13
N PRO A 29 -3.68 -2.44 14.81
CA PRO A 29 -2.73 -3.52 15.07
C PRO A 29 -3.32 -4.63 15.92
N THR A 30 -4.14 -4.28 16.92
CA THR A 30 -4.87 -5.26 17.74
C THR A 30 -5.75 -6.17 16.90
N THR A 31 -6.43 -5.63 15.88
CA THR A 31 -7.28 -6.41 14.97
C THR A 31 -6.48 -7.22 13.95
N LEU A 32 -5.31 -6.72 13.53
CA LEU A 32 -4.45 -7.40 12.54
C LEU A 32 -3.58 -8.51 13.16
N ALA A 33 -3.22 -8.42 14.44
CA ALA A 33 -2.31 -9.36 15.09
C ALA A 33 -2.81 -10.83 15.04
N PRO A 34 -4.10 -11.14 15.31
CA PRO A 34 -4.62 -12.50 15.17
C PRO A 34 -4.64 -13.01 13.72
N LEU A 35 -4.62 -12.10 12.73
CA LEU A 35 -4.69 -12.44 11.30
C LEU A 35 -3.31 -12.77 10.71
N GLN A 36 -2.24 -12.74 11.52
CA GLN A 36 -0.86 -12.95 11.08
C GLN A 36 -0.55 -12.14 9.81
N TYR A 37 -0.92 -10.85 9.83
CA TYR A 37 -0.85 -9.97 8.67
C TYR A 37 0.61 -9.68 8.26
N THR A 38 1.29 -10.63 7.64
CA THR A 38 2.74 -10.60 7.41
C THR A 38 3.13 -10.09 6.02
N ILE A 39 2.14 -9.87 5.14
CA ILE A 39 2.38 -9.53 3.73
C ILE A 39 3.35 -8.35 3.57
N PRO A 40 3.18 -7.17 4.23
CA PRO A 40 4.11 -6.05 4.09
C PRO A 40 5.56 -6.43 4.42
N GLN A 41 5.77 -7.23 5.46
CA GLN A 41 7.09 -7.69 5.88
C GLN A 41 7.70 -8.68 4.87
N GLN A 42 6.89 -9.62 4.37
CA GLN A 42 7.35 -10.66 3.45
C GLN A 42 7.78 -10.11 2.09
N VAL A 43 7.07 -9.09 1.58
CA VAL A 43 7.36 -8.50 0.26
C VAL A 43 8.35 -7.34 0.31
N LEU A 44 8.73 -6.86 1.51
CA LEU A 44 9.68 -5.78 1.69
C LEU A 44 11.00 -5.99 0.91
N PRO A 45 11.65 -7.17 0.91
CA PRO A 45 12.87 -7.38 0.15
C PRO A 45 12.68 -7.18 -1.37
N LEU A 46 11.52 -7.57 -1.90
CA LEU A 46 11.16 -7.35 -3.30
C LEU A 46 11.00 -5.86 -3.58
N PHE A 47 10.24 -5.13 -2.77
CA PHE A 47 10.05 -3.69 -2.94
C PHE A 47 11.38 -2.92 -2.89
N GLN A 48 12.26 -3.26 -1.94
CA GLN A 48 13.61 -2.68 -1.87
C GLN A 48 14.45 -2.99 -3.12
N ARG A 49 14.37 -4.22 -3.63
CA ARG A 49 15.09 -4.63 -4.86
C ARG A 49 14.57 -3.86 -6.06
N LEU A 50 13.25 -3.81 -6.24
CA LEU A 50 12.61 -3.11 -7.35
C LEU A 50 12.87 -1.61 -7.31
N HIS A 51 12.82 -1.00 -6.13
CA HIS A 51 13.17 0.41 -5.97
C HIS A 51 14.61 0.68 -6.42
N ARG A 52 15.59 -0.13 -5.99
CA ARG A 52 16.98 0.01 -6.47
C ARG A 52 17.12 -0.13 -7.99
N LEU A 53 16.30 -0.97 -8.61
CA LEU A 53 16.28 -1.12 -10.08
C LEU A 53 15.61 0.08 -10.75
N SER A 54 14.50 0.57 -10.20
CA SER A 54 13.75 1.72 -10.71
C SER A 54 14.51 3.04 -10.57
N CYS A 55 15.48 3.12 -9.65
CA CYS A 55 16.37 4.27 -9.53
C CYS A 55 17.37 4.41 -10.68
N ARG A 56 17.63 3.35 -11.46
CA ARG A 56 18.64 3.39 -12.52
C ARG A 56 18.17 4.29 -13.66
N GLY A 57 18.80 5.45 -13.82
CA GLY A 57 18.45 6.43 -14.84
C GLY A 57 17.22 7.28 -14.52
N ALA A 58 16.72 7.25 -13.28
CA ALA A 58 15.67 8.14 -12.80
C ALA A 58 16.28 9.26 -11.95
N THR A 59 15.90 10.51 -12.22
CA THR A 59 16.18 11.66 -11.35
C THR A 59 15.13 11.72 -10.25
N ALA A 60 15.54 11.56 -8.99
CA ALA A 60 14.68 11.57 -7.79
C ALA A 60 13.49 10.57 -7.85
N PRO A 61 13.77 9.26 -8.00
CA PRO A 61 12.74 8.22 -8.08
C PRO A 61 11.89 8.16 -6.80
N ALA A 62 10.57 8.23 -6.97
CA ALA A 62 9.61 8.04 -5.88
C ALA A 62 8.90 6.68 -5.96
N ILE A 63 8.53 6.16 -4.79
CA ILE A 63 7.66 4.99 -4.64
C ILE A 63 6.23 5.47 -4.38
N LEU A 64 5.26 5.02 -5.17
CA LEU A 64 3.84 5.22 -4.88
C LEU A 64 3.27 4.00 -4.17
N GLY A 65 2.81 4.17 -2.93
CA GLY A 65 1.99 3.20 -2.21
C GLY A 65 0.51 3.39 -2.53
N MET A 66 -0.07 2.48 -3.31
CA MET A 66 -1.50 2.45 -3.57
C MET A 66 -2.24 1.78 -2.41
N ARG A 67 -3.38 2.36 -2.02
CA ARG A 67 -4.16 1.95 -0.84
C ARG A 67 -3.24 1.89 0.38
N CYS A 68 -2.52 3.00 0.61
CA CYS A 68 -1.40 3.03 1.54
C CYS A 68 -1.81 2.77 3.00
N SER A 69 -3.11 2.84 3.34
CA SER A 69 -3.60 2.70 4.71
C SER A 69 -2.81 3.63 5.64
N TYR A 70 -2.56 3.22 6.88
CA TYR A 70 -1.73 3.95 7.84
C TYR A 70 -0.22 3.91 7.54
N GLY A 71 0.18 3.65 6.29
CA GLY A 71 1.56 3.79 5.85
C GLY A 71 2.52 2.67 6.29
N ILE A 72 2.04 1.45 6.61
CA ILE A 72 2.90 0.33 7.06
C ILE A 72 4.06 0.07 6.08
N ASN A 73 3.79 0.00 4.77
CA ASN A 73 4.86 -0.19 3.78
C ASN A 73 5.88 0.96 3.80
N GLY A 74 5.40 2.19 3.98
CA GLY A 74 6.26 3.37 4.14
C GLY A 74 7.14 3.26 5.38
N ALA A 75 6.56 2.81 6.51
CA ALA A 75 7.29 2.56 7.74
C ALA A 75 8.43 1.55 7.55
N LEU A 76 8.10 0.38 6.98
CA LEU A 76 9.06 -0.70 6.74
C LEU A 76 10.13 -0.34 5.70
N LEU A 77 9.83 0.54 4.74
CA LEU A 77 10.78 1.01 3.73
C LEU A 77 11.73 2.08 4.28
N ARG A 78 11.21 3.02 5.06
CA ARG A 78 11.92 4.25 5.49
C ARG A 78 12.57 4.14 6.86
N HIS A 79 12.14 3.19 7.70
CA HIS A 79 12.58 3.11 9.10
C HIS A 79 13.13 1.73 9.45
N GLN A 80 14.00 1.67 10.45
CA GLN A 80 14.57 0.44 11.04
C GLN A 80 13.54 -0.19 11.99
N VAL A 81 12.41 -0.59 11.41
CA VAL A 81 11.26 -1.17 12.09
C VAL A 81 10.85 -2.42 11.30
N ASP A 82 10.50 -3.48 12.00
CA ASP A 82 9.78 -4.63 11.47
C ASP A 82 8.31 -4.61 11.93
N LEU A 83 7.49 -5.49 11.37
CA LEU A 83 6.07 -5.53 11.69
C LEU A 83 5.78 -5.85 13.16
N GLU A 84 6.62 -6.65 13.81
CA GLU A 84 6.49 -6.97 15.24
C GLU A 84 6.70 -5.72 16.09
N THR A 85 7.81 -5.01 15.86
CA THR A 85 8.14 -3.74 16.51
C THR A 85 7.08 -2.67 16.24
N TRP A 86 6.56 -2.60 15.01
CA TRP A 86 5.47 -1.70 14.66
C TRP A 86 4.19 -2.06 15.43
N THR A 87 3.81 -3.33 15.49
CA THR A 87 2.61 -3.79 16.21
C THR A 87 2.73 -3.54 17.72
N ALA A 88 3.89 -3.82 18.29
CA ALA A 88 4.17 -3.62 19.71
C ALA A 88 4.06 -2.13 20.12
N HIS A 89 4.47 -1.21 19.24
CA HIS A 89 4.38 0.24 19.50
C HIS A 89 2.94 0.73 19.74
N TYR A 90 1.95 0.06 19.16
CA TYR A 90 0.53 0.40 19.33
C TYR A 90 -0.23 -0.59 20.24
N THR A 91 0.46 -1.60 20.78
CA THR A 91 -0.17 -2.55 21.71
C THR A 91 -0.08 -1.98 23.12
N GLY A 92 -1.24 -1.65 23.71
CA GLY A 92 -1.31 -1.09 25.07
C GLY A 92 -1.14 0.43 25.15
N SER A 93 -1.18 1.14 24.03
CA SER A 93 -1.29 2.60 23.98
C SER A 93 -2.66 3.07 24.50
N GLU A 94 -2.67 4.04 25.40
CA GLU A 94 -3.88 4.73 25.89
C GLU A 94 -4.43 5.69 24.82
N PRO A 95 -5.75 5.97 24.78
CA PRO A 95 -6.43 6.62 23.66
C PRO A 95 -6.20 8.14 23.50
N ASP A 96 -5.22 8.75 24.18
CA ASP A 96 -4.93 10.18 23.96
C ASP A 96 -4.22 10.38 22.61
N SER A 97 -5.03 10.67 21.58
CA SER A 97 -4.61 10.80 20.19
C SER A 97 -3.50 11.82 19.94
N LYS A 98 -3.41 12.90 20.76
CA LYS A 98 -2.33 13.89 20.60
C LYS A 98 -1.00 13.39 21.14
N GLN A 99 -1.02 12.71 22.29
CA GLN A 99 0.19 12.11 22.85
C GLN A 99 0.67 10.97 21.96
N GLN A 100 -0.24 10.16 21.42
CA GLN A 100 0.09 9.10 20.48
C GLN A 100 0.74 9.65 19.20
N ALA A 101 0.17 10.70 18.58
CA ALA A 101 0.73 11.28 17.36
C ALA A 101 2.16 11.81 17.57
N LEU A 102 2.45 12.41 18.74
CA LEU A 102 3.81 12.84 19.08
C LEU A 102 4.74 11.64 19.29
N ALA A 103 4.30 10.64 20.06
CA ALA A 103 5.05 9.41 20.30
C ALA A 103 5.37 8.67 18.99
N ASP A 104 4.42 8.59 18.06
CA ASP A 104 4.61 7.99 16.73
C ASP A 104 5.70 8.71 15.95
N LYS A 105 5.61 10.04 15.86
CA LYS A 105 6.58 10.86 15.16
C LYS A 105 7.99 10.68 15.73
N GLU A 106 8.15 10.70 17.05
CA GLU A 106 9.44 10.49 17.71
C GLU A 106 9.97 9.06 17.53
N PHE A 107 9.07 8.08 17.61
CA PHE A 107 9.38 6.66 17.44
C PHE A 107 9.95 6.37 16.05
N PHE A 108 9.32 6.90 14.99
CA PHE A 108 9.79 6.69 13.63
C PHE A 108 11.00 7.57 13.28
N ALA A 109 11.02 8.84 13.71
CA ALA A 109 12.16 9.73 13.45
C ALA A 109 13.47 9.19 14.02
N SER A 110 13.44 8.59 15.22
CA SER A 110 14.62 7.97 15.86
C SER A 110 15.11 6.69 15.16
N ARG A 111 14.34 6.15 14.21
CA ARG A 111 14.63 4.90 13.49
C ARG A 111 14.80 5.12 11.99
N GLU A 112 14.94 6.36 11.54
CA GLU A 112 15.06 6.67 10.13
C GLU A 112 16.25 5.95 9.46
N ARG A 113 16.03 5.41 8.26
CA ARG A 113 17.09 4.79 7.44
C ARG A 113 17.82 5.84 6.62
N SER A 114 19.10 5.58 6.37
CA SER A 114 19.91 6.34 5.41
C SER A 114 20.59 5.40 4.40
N PRO A 115 20.39 5.59 3.07
CA PRO A 115 19.49 6.56 2.44
C PRO A 115 18.01 6.18 2.62
N LYS A 116 17.15 7.19 2.73
CA LYS A 116 15.68 7.03 2.83
C LYS A 116 15.03 7.14 1.44
N PRO A 117 14.18 6.17 1.02
CA PRO A 117 13.42 6.31 -0.21
C PRO A 117 12.32 7.37 -0.09
N VAL A 118 12.03 8.08 -1.18
CA VAL A 118 10.85 8.96 -1.26
C VAL A 118 9.61 8.08 -1.43
N VAL A 119 8.63 8.22 -0.54
CA VAL A 119 7.40 7.41 -0.55
C VAL A 119 6.19 8.34 -0.58
N LEU A 120 5.33 8.12 -1.57
CA LEU A 120 4.06 8.81 -1.79
C LEU A 120 2.91 7.88 -1.40
N GLY A 121 1.91 8.38 -0.66
CA GLY A 121 0.73 7.63 -0.28
C GLY A 121 -0.51 8.01 -1.08
N LEU A 122 -1.31 7.02 -1.49
CA LEU A 122 -2.62 7.23 -2.11
C LEU A 122 -3.64 6.31 -1.45
N ASP A 123 -4.68 6.89 -0.84
CA ASP A 123 -5.83 6.13 -0.30
C ASP A 123 -7.08 7.02 -0.28
N LYS A 124 -8.26 6.44 -0.11
CA LYS A 124 -9.48 7.19 0.23
C LYS A 124 -9.63 7.41 1.74
N ALA A 125 -8.87 6.67 2.54
CA ALA A 125 -8.88 6.71 4.00
C ALA A 125 -8.15 7.96 4.53
N ASP A 126 -8.89 9.05 4.63
CA ASP A 126 -8.46 10.36 5.11
C ASP A 126 -7.63 10.33 6.40
N HIS A 127 -8.10 9.65 7.45
CA HIS A 127 -7.40 9.55 8.73
C HIS A 127 -6.09 8.78 8.60
N ALA A 128 -6.08 7.73 7.78
CA ALA A 128 -4.91 6.88 7.60
C ALA A 128 -3.80 7.60 6.82
N VAL A 129 -4.16 8.35 5.77
CA VAL A 129 -3.20 9.15 4.98
C VAL A 129 -2.61 10.26 5.85
N ARG A 130 -3.44 10.97 6.64
CA ARG A 130 -2.94 12.02 7.54
C ARG A 130 -2.02 11.46 8.61
N HIS A 131 -2.39 10.35 9.25
CA HIS A 131 -1.51 9.64 10.18
C HIS A 131 -0.14 9.33 9.57
N ALA A 132 -0.14 8.73 8.37
CA ALA A 132 1.10 8.35 7.71
C ALA A 132 2.00 9.56 7.40
N LEU A 133 1.41 10.72 7.10
CA LEU A 133 2.14 11.99 6.93
C LEU A 133 2.69 12.50 8.27
N ASP A 134 1.84 12.61 9.28
CA ASP A 134 2.19 13.19 10.58
C ASP A 134 3.28 12.39 11.30
N ALA A 135 3.23 11.06 11.19
CA ALA A 135 4.23 10.13 11.73
C ALA A 135 5.50 10.00 10.85
N GLY A 136 5.57 10.67 9.70
CA GLY A 136 6.74 10.64 8.80
C GLY A 136 6.94 9.32 8.04
N LEU A 137 5.88 8.54 7.87
CA LEU A 137 5.88 7.25 7.17
C LEU A 137 5.82 7.41 5.65
N ILE A 138 5.35 8.56 5.16
CA ILE A 138 5.35 8.97 3.74
C ILE A 138 5.78 10.44 3.64
N ASP A 139 6.25 10.88 2.47
CA ASP A 139 6.65 12.28 2.22
C ASP A 139 5.48 13.16 1.77
N ALA A 140 4.53 12.57 1.03
CA ALA A 140 3.33 13.25 0.55
C ALA A 140 2.19 12.23 0.38
N GLY A 141 0.95 12.69 0.53
CA GLY A 141 -0.23 11.83 0.55
C GLY A 141 -1.43 12.47 -0.12
N TRP A 142 -2.19 11.68 -0.89
CA TRP A 142 -3.40 12.10 -1.57
C TRP A 142 -4.59 11.27 -1.11
N ILE A 143 -5.69 11.97 -0.80
CA ILE A 143 -6.95 11.38 -0.36
C ILE A 143 -7.89 11.29 -1.55
N GLU A 144 -7.68 10.28 -2.41
CA GLU A 144 -8.35 10.15 -3.71
C GLU A 144 -8.72 8.69 -4.00
N GLY A 145 -9.90 8.48 -4.60
CA GLY A 145 -10.37 7.18 -5.09
C GLY A 145 -10.34 7.13 -6.61
N LEU A 146 -9.30 6.49 -7.16
CA LEU A 146 -9.07 6.43 -8.62
C LEU A 146 -9.93 5.37 -9.33
N GLU A 147 -10.78 4.66 -8.59
CA GLU A 147 -11.78 3.74 -9.15
C GLU A 147 -12.86 4.50 -9.93
N VAL A 148 -13.15 5.73 -9.53
CA VAL A 148 -14.29 6.52 -10.05
C VAL A 148 -13.90 7.85 -10.68
N LYS A 149 -12.69 8.36 -10.41
CA LYS A 149 -12.24 9.68 -10.86
C LYS A 149 -10.80 9.65 -11.34
N ASP A 150 -10.48 10.54 -12.27
CA ASP A 150 -9.10 10.79 -12.67
C ASP A 150 -8.32 11.49 -11.56
N PRO A 151 -7.00 11.28 -11.48
CA PRO A 151 -6.16 11.91 -10.47
C PRO A 151 -6.28 13.43 -10.50
N SER A 152 -6.22 14.09 -9.35
CA SER A 152 -6.18 15.54 -9.28
C SER A 152 -4.96 16.12 -10.03
N PRO A 153 -4.97 17.42 -10.41
CA PRO A 153 -3.79 18.05 -11.00
C PRO A 153 -2.52 17.92 -10.16
N ASP A 154 -2.66 17.97 -8.83
CA ASP A 154 -1.56 17.84 -7.90
C ASP A 154 -1.01 16.40 -7.86
N LEU A 155 -1.88 15.41 -7.75
CA LEU A 155 -1.49 14.00 -7.85
C LEU A 155 -0.84 13.69 -9.20
N ARG A 156 -1.39 14.18 -10.32
CA ARG A 156 -0.80 14.01 -11.66
C ARG A 156 0.64 14.53 -11.71
N LYS A 157 0.91 15.70 -11.13
CA LYS A 157 2.26 16.27 -11.07
C LYS A 157 3.21 15.38 -10.27
N ALA A 158 2.76 14.86 -9.11
CA ALA A 158 3.56 13.97 -8.29
C ALA A 158 3.87 12.63 -8.99
N LEU A 159 2.91 12.08 -9.74
CA LEU A 159 3.05 10.81 -10.45
C LEU A 159 4.16 10.82 -11.51
N GLN A 160 4.52 11.98 -12.07
CA GLN A 160 5.63 12.10 -13.04
C GLN A 160 6.99 11.63 -12.47
N GLY A 161 7.19 11.79 -11.16
CA GLY A 161 8.40 11.37 -10.45
C GLY A 161 8.38 9.89 -9.99
N VAL A 162 7.27 9.19 -10.15
CA VAL A 162 7.13 7.80 -9.67
C VAL A 162 7.89 6.84 -10.58
N SER A 163 8.69 5.97 -9.98
CA SER A 163 9.41 4.90 -10.69
C SER A 163 9.03 3.51 -10.21
N LEU A 164 8.41 3.41 -9.03
CA LEU A 164 7.87 2.16 -8.50
C LEU A 164 6.47 2.39 -7.93
N ILE A 165 5.51 1.60 -8.39
CA ILE A 165 4.17 1.52 -7.81
C ILE A 165 4.10 0.23 -6.99
N ILE A 166 3.76 0.34 -5.71
CA ILE A 166 3.52 -0.81 -4.83
C ILE A 166 2.04 -0.91 -4.47
N TYR A 167 1.51 -2.12 -4.53
CA TYR A 167 0.18 -2.43 -4.06
C TYR A 167 0.20 -3.74 -3.25
N ALA A 168 0.19 -3.60 -1.92
CA ALA A 168 0.35 -4.72 -1.00
C ALA A 168 -0.97 -5.22 -0.37
N GLY A 169 -2.12 -4.66 -0.79
CA GLY A 169 -3.44 -4.89 -0.18
C GLY A 169 -4.22 -6.10 -0.71
N GLY A 170 -3.68 -6.88 -1.65
CA GLY A 170 -4.43 -7.94 -2.34
C GLY A 170 -5.31 -7.40 -3.49
N VAL A 171 -5.07 -7.82 -4.73
CA VAL A 171 -5.67 -7.22 -5.96
C VAL A 171 -7.20 -7.27 -6.05
N SER A 172 -7.86 -7.94 -5.12
CA SER A 172 -9.32 -8.01 -5.01
C SER A 172 -10.08 -6.68 -4.87
N TYR A 173 -9.40 -5.52 -4.77
CA TYR A 173 -10.02 -4.24 -4.44
C TYR A 173 -9.68 -3.07 -5.38
N LEU A 174 -8.84 -3.27 -6.39
CA LEU A 174 -8.51 -2.23 -7.39
C LEU A 174 -8.87 -2.71 -8.79
N SER A 175 -9.50 -1.84 -9.57
CA SER A 175 -9.80 -2.09 -10.97
C SER A 175 -8.60 -1.80 -11.86
N SER A 176 -8.54 -2.44 -13.04
CA SER A 176 -7.61 -2.08 -14.12
C SER A 176 -7.66 -0.58 -14.44
N GLY A 177 -8.84 0.03 -14.43
CA GLY A 177 -9.02 1.47 -14.66
C GLY A 177 -8.28 2.38 -13.67
N ALA A 178 -8.09 1.97 -12.41
CA ALA A 178 -7.27 2.74 -11.47
C ALA A 178 -5.78 2.71 -11.84
N PHE A 179 -5.27 1.54 -12.26
CA PHE A 179 -3.91 1.40 -12.77
C PHE A 179 -3.71 2.21 -14.06
N ALA A 180 -4.66 2.12 -15.00
CA ALA A 180 -4.66 2.88 -16.25
C ALA A 180 -4.44 4.38 -16.01
N ARG A 181 -5.24 4.97 -15.11
CA ARG A 181 -5.16 6.39 -14.76
C ARG A 181 -3.83 6.79 -14.16
N ILE A 182 -3.27 5.95 -13.29
CA ILE A 182 -1.96 6.20 -12.67
C ILE A 182 -0.87 6.16 -13.73
N ILE A 183 -0.83 5.13 -14.57
CA ILE A 183 0.24 4.95 -15.56
C ILE A 183 0.17 6.04 -16.62
N ALA A 184 -1.04 6.39 -17.08
CA ALA A 184 -1.24 7.53 -17.97
C ALA A 184 -0.72 8.84 -17.36
N ALA A 185 -0.90 9.05 -16.05
CA ALA A 185 -0.39 10.23 -15.35
C ALA A 185 1.13 10.20 -15.09
N VAL A 186 1.73 9.02 -14.92
CA VAL A 186 3.18 8.85 -14.92
C VAL A 186 3.76 9.26 -16.29
N GLY A 187 3.03 8.98 -17.37
CA GLY A 187 3.33 9.48 -18.72
C GLY A 187 4.54 8.82 -19.39
N ARG A 188 5.08 7.76 -18.79
CA ARG A 188 6.17 6.94 -19.35
C ARG A 188 6.12 5.52 -18.80
N SER A 189 6.60 4.57 -19.61
CA SER A 189 6.78 3.17 -19.21
C SER A 189 8.24 2.82 -18.94
N SER A 190 9.19 3.58 -19.50
CA SER A 190 10.61 3.34 -19.25
C SER A 190 10.95 3.52 -17.76
N ASN A 191 11.62 2.50 -17.20
CA ASN A 191 12.01 2.43 -15.79
C ASN A 191 10.83 2.53 -14.79
N LEU A 192 9.60 2.30 -15.22
CA LEU A 192 8.45 2.14 -14.32
C LEU A 192 8.31 0.67 -13.92
N TRP A 193 8.22 0.44 -12.62
CA TRP A 193 7.98 -0.89 -12.05
C TRP A 193 6.65 -0.90 -11.30
N VAL A 194 5.95 -2.02 -11.36
CA VAL A 194 4.72 -2.26 -10.60
C VAL A 194 4.88 -3.55 -9.81
N ALA A 195 4.61 -3.49 -8.51
CA ALA A 195 4.68 -4.64 -7.63
C ALA A 195 3.35 -4.81 -6.89
N SER A 196 2.61 -5.88 -7.22
CA SER A 196 1.28 -6.14 -6.66
C SER A 196 1.23 -7.49 -5.95
N THR A 197 0.61 -7.54 -4.78
CA THR A 197 0.31 -8.79 -4.08
C THR A 197 -1.12 -9.22 -4.39
N VAL A 198 -1.32 -10.49 -4.76
CA VAL A 198 -2.65 -11.07 -5.01
C VAL A 198 -3.01 -11.96 -3.82
N ILE A 199 -4.16 -11.72 -3.19
CA ILE A 199 -4.66 -12.54 -2.08
C ILE A 199 -5.88 -13.31 -2.56
N GLY A 200 -5.86 -14.64 -2.38
CA GLY A 200 -6.94 -15.54 -2.77
C GLY A 200 -6.91 -15.93 -4.26
N THR A 201 -8.09 -16.07 -4.86
CA THR A 201 -8.28 -16.49 -6.26
C THR A 201 -8.62 -15.39 -7.28
N PRO A 202 -8.58 -14.06 -7.00
CA PRO A 202 -8.94 -13.09 -8.03
C PRO A 202 -7.90 -13.10 -9.16
N SER A 203 -8.38 -13.01 -10.40
CA SER A 203 -7.51 -12.91 -11.57
C SER A 203 -6.78 -11.55 -11.57
N TYR A 204 -5.49 -11.58 -11.93
CA TYR A 204 -4.69 -10.38 -12.18
C TYR A 204 -4.69 -9.98 -13.67
N GLU A 205 -5.37 -10.74 -14.52
CA GLU A 205 -5.24 -10.66 -15.98
C GLU A 205 -5.72 -9.33 -16.57
N GLU A 206 -6.80 -8.74 -16.04
CA GLU A 206 -7.28 -7.44 -16.51
C GLU A 206 -6.26 -6.33 -16.24
N ILE A 207 -5.62 -6.35 -15.07
CA ILE A 207 -4.56 -5.40 -14.74
C ILE A 207 -3.31 -5.70 -15.57
N ALA A 208 -2.92 -6.96 -15.75
CA ALA A 208 -1.78 -7.32 -16.59
C ALA A 208 -1.97 -6.90 -18.05
N THR A 209 -3.18 -7.04 -18.59
CA THR A 209 -3.54 -6.58 -19.94
C THR A 209 -3.40 -5.06 -20.03
N GLU A 210 -3.99 -4.33 -19.08
CA GLU A 210 -3.85 -2.86 -19.01
C GLU A 210 -2.37 -2.44 -18.94
N LEU A 211 -1.58 -3.05 -18.03
CA LEU A 211 -0.14 -2.80 -17.93
C LEU A 211 0.58 -3.02 -19.27
N THR A 212 0.18 -4.05 -20.02
CA THR A 212 0.74 -4.37 -21.34
C THR A 212 0.39 -3.31 -22.39
N GLU A 213 -0.83 -2.77 -22.37
CA GLU A 213 -1.25 -1.68 -23.25
C GLU A 213 -0.41 -0.41 -23.04
N HIS A 214 0.10 -0.20 -21.82
CA HIS A 214 1.05 0.87 -21.50
C HIS A 214 2.52 0.46 -21.67
N GLY A 215 2.82 -0.70 -22.26
CA GLY A 215 4.17 -1.15 -22.57
C GLY A 215 4.97 -1.74 -21.41
N LEU A 216 4.30 -2.14 -20.32
CA LEU A 216 4.92 -2.92 -19.25
C LEU A 216 4.81 -4.41 -19.54
N VAL A 217 5.74 -5.20 -18.99
CA VAL A 217 5.69 -6.66 -19.02
C VAL A 217 5.35 -7.17 -17.63
N THR A 218 4.37 -8.08 -17.54
CA THR A 218 3.93 -8.65 -16.27
C THR A 218 4.55 -10.03 -16.07
N GLU A 219 5.24 -10.23 -14.95
CA GLU A 219 5.74 -11.53 -14.51
C GLU A 219 5.10 -11.95 -13.20
N ARG A 220 4.66 -13.21 -13.11
CA ARG A 220 4.13 -13.78 -11.88
C ARG A 220 5.24 -14.47 -11.09
N LEU A 221 5.50 -13.98 -9.89
CA LEU A 221 6.36 -14.66 -8.93
C LEU A 221 5.55 -15.70 -8.14
N LEU A 222 6.19 -16.83 -7.79
CA LEU A 222 5.59 -17.81 -6.89
C LEU A 222 5.32 -17.14 -5.54
N GLY A 223 4.11 -17.31 -5.01
CA GLY A 223 3.73 -16.76 -3.72
C GLY A 223 4.56 -17.36 -2.60
N VAL A 224 4.92 -16.53 -1.62
CA VAL A 224 5.37 -17.01 -0.31
C VAL A 224 4.15 -17.61 0.37
N VAL A 225 4.18 -18.90 0.68
CA VAL A 225 3.09 -19.53 1.45
C VAL A 225 3.07 -18.85 2.82
N LEU A 226 1.95 -18.21 3.15
CA LEU A 226 1.62 -17.79 4.51
C LEU A 226 1.58 -19.09 5.35
N ARG A 227 2.60 -19.32 6.17
CA ARG A 227 2.59 -20.37 7.19
C ARG A 227 2.27 -19.73 8.53
#